data_AF-A0AAV5V3H1-F1
#
_entry.id   AF-A0AAV5V3H1-F1
#
_cell.length_a   1.000
_cell.length_b   1.000
_cell.length_c   1.000
_cell.angle_alpha   90.00
_cell.angle_beta   90.00
_cell.angle_gamma   90.00
#
_symmetry.space_group_name_H-M   'P 1'
#
loop_
_entity.id
_entity.type
_entity.pdbx_description
1 polymer ?
#
loop_
_entity_poly.entity_id
_entity_poly.type
_entity_poly.pdbx_seq_one_letter_code
_entity_poly.pdbx_strand_id
1 'polypeptide(L)'
;TTKEYIGLLSADEAEDIVTRPTDFKLYHRLSQYRSITTLEANLPLYIVYRTTKNVARHIPLKTIVQGSRRFLVVGKCDSGHMFETVEALVKFYKTYVQLKPTGESGMVDVFPA
;
A
#
# COMPACT_ATOMS: atom_id res chain seq x y z
N THR A 1 5.06 -16.04 -10.43
CA THR A 1 3.92 -15.13 -10.23
C THR A 1 3.82 -14.83 -8.75
N THR A 2 4.38 -13.71 -8.29
CA THR A 2 4.28 -13.35 -6.86
C THR A 2 2.84 -12.86 -6.59
N LYS A 3 2.17 -13.49 -5.64
CA LYS A 3 0.81 -13.09 -5.23
C LYS A 3 0.95 -11.79 -4.44
N GLU A 4 0.69 -10.66 -5.10
CA GLU A 4 0.78 -9.34 -4.46
C GLU A 4 -0.37 -9.05 -3.53
N TYR A 5 -1.47 -9.77 -3.70
CA TYR A 5 -2.61 -9.72 -2.79
C TYR A 5 -2.56 -10.91 -1.83
N ILE A 6 -2.63 -10.62 -0.53
CA ILE A 6 -2.52 -11.62 0.56
C ILE A 6 -3.85 -11.83 1.31
N GLY A 7 -4.95 -11.27 0.82
CA GLY A 7 -6.29 -11.55 1.34
C GLY A 7 -6.79 -10.55 2.40
N LEU A 8 -7.69 -11.04 3.25
CA LEU A 8 -8.24 -10.31 4.40
C LEU A 8 -7.47 -10.73 5.64
N LEU A 9 -6.80 -9.78 6.31
CA LEU A 9 -5.92 -10.05 7.44
C LEU A 9 -5.99 -8.91 8.47
N SER A 10 -5.59 -9.21 9.70
CA SER A 10 -5.16 -8.21 10.67
C SER A 10 -3.84 -7.56 10.23
N ALA A 11 -3.47 -6.46 10.87
CA ALA A 11 -2.19 -5.80 10.59
C ALA A 11 -1.01 -6.74 10.93
N ASP A 12 -1.08 -7.43 12.07
CA ASP A 12 0.01 -8.29 12.55
C ASP A 12 0.22 -9.50 11.62
N GLU A 13 -0.86 -10.15 11.18
CA GLU A 13 -0.77 -11.26 10.21
C GLU A 13 -0.17 -10.79 8.86
N ALA A 14 -0.49 -9.58 8.42
CA ALA A 14 0.08 -9.02 7.20
C ALA A 14 1.59 -8.71 7.38
N GLU A 15 2.02 -8.28 8.57
CA GLU A 15 3.43 -8.06 8.90
C GLU A 15 4.24 -9.35 8.92
N ASP A 16 3.68 -10.42 9.47
CA ASP A 16 4.31 -11.75 9.52
C ASP A 16 4.54 -12.35 8.13
N ILE A 17 3.70 -11.96 7.16
CA ILE A 17 3.88 -12.37 5.75
C ILE A 17 4.95 -11.51 5.06
N VAL A 18 5.00 -10.20 5.32
CA VAL A 18 5.93 -9.26 4.66
C VAL A 18 7.15 -9.00 5.53
N THR A 19 8.09 -9.94 5.49
CA THR A 19 9.30 -9.93 6.34
C THR A 19 10.55 -9.34 5.68
N ARG A 20 10.59 -9.28 4.35
CA ARG A 20 11.77 -8.82 3.61
C ARG A 20 11.79 -7.29 3.50
N PRO A 21 12.91 -6.61 3.82
CA PRO A 21 13.05 -5.19 3.54
C PRO A 21 12.74 -4.87 2.09
N THR A 22 12.10 -3.72 1.89
CA THR A 22 11.61 -3.19 0.62
C THR A 22 10.53 -4.01 -0.11
N ASP A 23 10.07 -5.12 0.47
CA ASP A 23 8.91 -5.86 -0.05
C ASP A 23 7.60 -5.22 0.42
N PHE A 24 6.57 -5.37 -0.41
CA PHE A 24 5.22 -4.95 -0.09
C PHE A 24 4.20 -5.95 -0.59
N LYS A 25 3.02 -5.94 0.03
CA LYS A 25 1.84 -6.69 -0.38
C LYS A 25 0.58 -5.85 -0.14
N LEU A 26 -0.50 -6.20 -0.79
CA LEU A 26 -1.82 -5.62 -0.59
C LEU A 26 -2.70 -6.57 0.20
N TYR A 27 -3.47 -6.01 1.14
CA TYR A 27 -4.42 -6.78 1.94
C TYR A 27 -5.62 -5.91 2.32
N HIS A 28 -6.78 -6.55 2.46
CA HIS A 28 -7.92 -5.91 3.11
C HIS A 28 -7.72 -6.03 4.62
N ARG A 29 -7.68 -4.89 5.31
CA ARG A 29 -7.46 -4.88 6.75
C ARG A 29 -8.76 -5.21 7.47
N LEU A 30 -8.71 -6.20 8.36
CA LEU A 30 -9.78 -6.47 9.32
C LEU A 30 -9.84 -5.32 10.32
N SER A 31 -10.92 -4.54 10.24
CA SER A 31 -11.18 -3.46 11.17
C SER A 31 -11.71 -4.01 12.50
N GLN A 32 -11.17 -3.52 13.61
CA GLN A 32 -11.64 -3.85 14.96
C GLN A 32 -12.75 -2.88 15.41
N TYR A 33 -13.71 -2.58 14.53
CA TYR A 33 -14.81 -1.66 14.88
C TYR A 33 -15.63 -2.26 16.02
N ARG A 34 -15.60 -1.60 17.19
CA ARG A 34 -16.40 -1.97 18.38
C ARG A 34 -17.62 -1.09 18.58
N SER A 35 -17.81 -0.07 17.73
CA SER A 35 -18.93 0.86 17.77
C SER A 35 -19.66 0.89 16.44
N ILE A 36 -20.99 0.92 16.49
CA ILE A 36 -21.83 1.10 15.29
C ILE A 36 -21.61 2.47 14.64
N THR A 37 -21.22 3.49 15.42
CA THR A 37 -20.99 4.85 14.91
C THR A 37 -19.70 4.98 14.10
N THR A 38 -18.76 4.04 14.26
CA THR A 38 -17.49 4.00 13.52
C THR A 38 -17.44 2.82 12.55
N LEU A 39 -18.54 2.08 12.40
CA LEU A 39 -18.63 0.95 11.51
C LEU A 39 -18.69 1.43 10.07
N GLU A 40 -17.74 0.99 9.25
CA GLU A 40 -17.76 1.21 7.82
C GLU A 40 -18.30 -0.03 7.09
N ALA A 41 -19.10 0.18 6.05
CA ALA A 41 -19.69 -0.89 5.25
C ALA A 41 -18.72 -1.49 4.22
N ASN A 42 -17.48 -0.99 4.15
CA ASN A 42 -16.44 -1.43 3.25
C ASN A 42 -15.19 -1.87 4.03
N LEU A 43 -14.46 -2.85 3.47
CA LEU A 43 -13.17 -3.25 4.00
C LEU A 43 -12.08 -2.39 3.37
N PRO A 44 -11.30 -1.63 4.15
CA PRO A 44 -10.26 -0.77 3.60
C PRO A 44 -9.10 -1.61 3.05
N LEU A 45 -8.63 -1.24 1.85
CA LEU A 45 -7.48 -1.86 1.19
C LEU A 45 -6.20 -1.14 1.62
N TYR A 46 -5.20 -1.89 2.06
CA TYR A 46 -3.92 -1.38 2.54
C TYR A 46 -2.75 -1.99 1.76
N ILE A 47 -1.67 -1.22 1.70
CA ILE A 47 -0.33 -1.72 1.40
C ILE A 47 0.36 -1.98 2.73
N VAL A 48 0.78 -3.21 2.97
CA VAL A 48 1.78 -3.53 3.99
C VAL A 48 3.15 -3.46 3.33
N TYR A 49 4.05 -2.66 3.89
CA TYR A 49 5.39 -2.42 3.36
C TYR A 49 6.43 -2.55 4.48
N ARG A 50 7.52 -3.27 4.20
CA ARG A 50 8.65 -3.38 5.12
C ARG A 50 9.72 -2.39 4.68
N THR A 51 9.99 -1.39 5.50
CA THR A 51 10.99 -0.36 5.18
C THR A 51 12.41 -0.92 5.11
N THR A 52 13.33 -0.12 4.59
CA THR A 52 14.78 -0.38 4.61
C THR A 52 15.32 -0.60 6.02
N LYS A 53 14.70 0.00 7.03
CA LYS A 53 15.01 -0.16 8.46
C LYS A 53 14.22 -1.30 9.13
N ASN A 54 13.61 -2.19 8.34
CA ASN A 54 12.81 -3.33 8.79
C ASN A 54 11.55 -2.98 9.62
N VAL A 55 11.09 -1.73 9.57
CA VAL A 55 9.84 -1.28 10.19
C VAL A 55 8.67 -1.57 9.24
N ALA A 56 7.60 -2.18 9.74
CA ALA A 56 6.36 -2.35 8.99
C ALA A 56 5.58 -1.03 8.91
N ARG A 57 5.00 -0.76 7.74
CA ARG A 57 4.09 0.35 7.50
C ARG A 57 2.84 -0.14 6.81
N HIS A 58 1.70 0.39 7.25
CA HIS A 58 0.39 0.10 6.68
C HIS A 58 -0.16 1.37 6.06
N ILE A 59 -0.20 1.41 4.74
CA ILE A 59 -0.53 2.61 3.98
C ILE A 59 -1.89 2.41 3.33
N PRO A 60 -2.90 3.22 3.66
CA PRO A 60 -4.23 3.03 3.10
C PRO A 60 -4.23 3.38 1.61
N LEU A 61 -4.91 2.55 0.83
CA LEU A 61 -5.28 2.88 -0.53
C LEU A 61 -6.62 3.59 -0.52
N LYS A 62 -6.65 4.81 -1.05
CA LYS A 62 -7.86 5.63 -1.09
C LYS A 62 -8.36 5.76 -2.50
N THR A 63 -9.67 5.87 -2.65
CA THR A 63 -10.30 6.25 -3.91
C THR A 63 -10.59 7.74 -3.89
N ILE A 64 -10.13 8.45 -4.91
CA ILE A 64 -10.47 9.84 -5.17
C ILE A 64 -11.29 9.94 -6.45
N VAL A 65 -12.09 11.00 -6.56
CA VAL A 65 -12.89 11.31 -7.74
C VAL A 65 -12.35 12.58 -8.37
N GLN A 66 -11.98 12.51 -9.65
CA GLN A 66 -11.57 13.67 -10.44
C GLN A 66 -12.41 13.72 -11.71
N GLY A 67 -13.30 14.71 -11.80
CA GLY A 67 -14.35 14.74 -12.82
C GLY A 67 -15.30 13.55 -12.67
N SER A 68 -15.50 12.78 -13.74
CA SER A 68 -16.32 11.57 -13.74
C SER A 68 -15.54 10.29 -13.43
N ARG A 69 -14.23 10.38 -13.19
CA ARG A 69 -13.32 9.23 -13.07
C ARG A 69 -12.91 9.00 -11.62
N ARG A 70 -12.70 7.72 -11.28
CA ARG A 70 -12.21 7.27 -9.98
C ARG A 70 -10.76 6.82 -10.12
N PHE A 71 -9.93 7.24 -9.18
CA PHE A 71 -8.52 6.88 -9.12
C PHE A 71 -8.15 6.36 -7.74
N LEU A 72 -7.17 5.45 -7.72
CA LEU A 72 -6.53 4.94 -6.53
C LEU A 72 -5.30 5.79 -6.23
N VAL A 73 -5.15 6.17 -4.96
CA VAL A 73 -3.98 6.90 -4.45
C VAL A 73 -3.46 6.24 -3.17
N VAL A 74 -2.15 6.27 -2.99
CA VAL A 74 -1.46 5.71 -1.84
C VAL A 74 -1.29 6.79 -0.78
N GLY A 75 -1.86 6.60 0.42
CA GLY A 75 -1.65 7.51 1.56
C GLY A 75 -2.41 8.83 1.49
N LYS A 76 -1.70 9.97 1.61
CA LYS A 76 -2.27 11.33 1.53
C LYS A 76 -2.18 11.85 0.09
N CYS A 77 -3.22 12.56 -0.35
CA CYS A 77 -3.50 12.87 -1.75
C CYS A 77 -2.83 14.17 -2.24
N ASP A 78 -1.71 14.56 -1.64
CA ASP A 78 -1.29 15.96 -1.74
C ASP A 78 -0.33 16.17 -2.94
N SER A 79 0.27 15.10 -3.46
CA SER A 79 1.15 15.12 -4.66
C SER A 79 1.44 13.73 -5.28
N GLY A 80 0.65 12.70 -4.93
CA GLY A 80 0.92 11.31 -5.28
C GLY A 80 0.49 10.90 -6.70
N HIS A 81 1.07 9.80 -7.21
CA HIS A 81 0.62 9.16 -8.44
C HIS A 81 -0.82 8.62 -8.29
N MET A 82 -1.62 8.82 -9.34
CA MET A 82 -2.99 8.32 -9.44
C MET A 82 -3.03 7.09 -10.36
N PHE A 83 -3.79 6.08 -9.96
CA PHE A 83 -3.89 4.83 -10.72
C PHE A 83 -5.34 4.47 -10.99
N GLU A 84 -5.64 3.99 -12.19
CA GLU A 84 -7.00 3.54 -12.54
C GLU A 84 -7.31 2.14 -12.00
N THR A 85 -6.27 1.31 -11.84
CA THR A 85 -6.40 -0.08 -11.37
C THR A 85 -5.33 -0.42 -10.34
N VAL A 86 -5.63 -1.41 -9.50
CA VAL A 86 -4.65 -1.96 -8.53
C VAL A 86 -3.44 -2.54 -9.27
N GLU A 87 -3.65 -3.15 -10.43
CA GLU A 87 -2.56 -3.71 -11.24
C GLU A 87 -1.58 -2.63 -11.72
N ALA A 88 -2.08 -1.49 -12.20
CA ALA A 88 -1.25 -0.37 -12.63
C ALA A 88 -0.40 0.19 -11.47
N LEU A 89 -1.00 0.29 -10.28
CA LEU A 89 -0.30 0.67 -9.05
C LEU A 89 0.81 -0.32 -8.70
N VAL A 90 0.50 -1.62 -8.67
CA VAL A 90 1.48 -2.66 -8.32
C VAL A 90 2.66 -2.64 -9.30
N LYS A 91 2.37 -2.56 -10.61
CA LYS A 91 3.40 -2.48 -11.65
C LYS A 91 4.29 -1.25 -11.48
N PHE A 92 3.70 -0.11 -11.14
CA PHE A 92 4.44 1.12 -10.88
C PHE A 92 5.44 0.98 -9.72
N TYR A 93 4.98 0.52 -8.55
CA TYR A 93 5.84 0.42 -7.37
C TYR A 93 6.86 -0.73 -7.44
N LYS A 94 6.56 -1.81 -8.18
CA LYS A 94 7.53 -2.90 -8.39
C LYS A 94 8.61 -2.59 -9.42
N THR A 95 8.24 -1.91 -10.50
CA THR A 95 9.14 -1.77 -11.65
C THR A 95 9.69 -0.36 -11.74
N TYR A 96 8.85 0.66 -11.74
CA TYR A 96 9.27 2.02 -12.07
C TYR A 96 9.98 2.73 -10.93
N VAL A 97 9.53 2.54 -9.69
CA VAL A 97 10.16 3.20 -8.53
C VAL A 97 11.54 2.59 -8.22
N GLN A 98 11.70 1.29 -8.43
CA GLN A 98 12.96 0.56 -8.23
C GLN A 98 14.03 0.87 -9.30
N LEU A 99 13.62 1.42 -10.46
CA LEU A 99 14.53 1.76 -11.57
C LEU A 99 15.04 3.21 -11.52
N LYS A 100 14.55 4.06 -10.60
CA LYS A 100 15.09 5.42 -10.48
C LYS A 100 16.56 5.34 -10.07
N PRO A 101 17.50 5.95 -10.81
CA PRO A 101 18.91 5.85 -10.51
C PRO A 101 19.16 6.45 -9.13
N THR A 102 19.45 5.57 -8.18
CA THR A 102 19.95 5.90 -6.85
C THR A 102 21.28 6.64 -7.03
N GLY A 103 21.29 7.92 -6.66
CA GLY A 103 22.53 8.57 -6.25
C GLY A 103 23.18 7.73 -5.13
N GLU A 104 24.50 7.68 -5.15
CA GLU A 104 25.39 6.76 -4.45
C GLU A 104 24.89 6.27 -3.06
N SER A 105 24.78 4.94 -2.95
CA SER A 105 24.72 4.16 -1.70
C SER A 105 23.37 4.10 -0.96
N GLY A 106 22.49 3.19 -1.38
CA GLY A 106 21.49 2.61 -0.45
C GLY A 106 20.19 2.17 -1.10
N MET A 107 19.58 1.11 -0.54
CA MET A 107 18.15 0.87 -0.74
C MET A 107 17.39 2.09 -0.17
N VAL A 108 16.46 2.64 -0.95
CA VAL A 108 15.62 3.76 -0.54
C VAL A 108 14.19 3.30 -0.35
N ASP A 109 13.50 3.88 0.64
CA ASP A 109 12.09 3.58 0.85
C ASP A 109 11.24 4.14 -0.29
N VAL A 110 10.43 3.27 -0.90
CA VAL A 110 9.64 3.60 -2.11
C VAL A 110 8.27 4.20 -1.81
N PHE A 111 7.80 4.03 -0.58
CA PHE A 111 6.56 4.61 -0.10
C PHE A 111 6.83 5.79 0.82
N PRO A 112 5.99 6.85 0.78
CA PRO A 112 6.17 8.03 1.62
C PRO A 112 6.12 7.68 3.12
N ALA A 113 6.73 8.55 3.93
CA ALA A 113 6.67 8.51 5.38
C ALA A 113 5.35 9.03 5.94
#